data_AF-A0A3D4QQ06-F1
#
_entry.id   AF-A0A3D4QQ06-F1
#
_cell.length_a   1.000
_cell.length_b   1.000
_cell.length_c   1.000
_cell.angle_alpha   90.00
_cell.angle_beta   90.00
_cell.angle_gamma   90.00
#
_symmetry.space_group_name_H-M   'P 1'
#
loop_
_entity.id
_entity.type
_entity.pdbx_description
1 polymer ?
#
loop_
_entity_poly.entity_id
_entity_poly.type
_entity_poly.pdbx_seq_one_letter_code
_entity_poly.pdbx_strand_id
1 'polypeptide(L)'
;MSNCELIQESLIDYINRRLKQSENSNIAVHLSECKKCRTEAAFLIMIQRKCSVKTNDVPLEIQNSAFTKVPGNESSYRRKNYLDPVFDSFQLIGQTLRFVKQII
;
A
#
# COMPACT_ATOMS: atom_id res chain seq x y z
N MET A 1 10.70 18.89 14.55
CA MET A 1 10.13 18.18 13.39
C MET A 1 9.96 19.18 12.27
N SER A 2 10.41 18.85 11.07
CA SER A 2 10.21 19.71 9.90
C SER A 2 8.74 19.63 9.44
N ASN A 3 8.20 20.70 8.84
CA ASN A 3 6.83 20.68 8.30
C ASN A 3 6.63 19.55 7.26
N CYS A 4 7.71 19.10 6.60
CA CYS A 4 7.66 17.96 5.69
C CYS A 4 7.40 16.62 6.39
N GLU A 5 8.00 16.36 7.55
CA GLU A 5 7.84 15.08 8.27
C GLU A 5 6.37 14.84 8.65
N LEU A 6 5.71 15.84 9.22
CA LEU A 6 4.30 15.76 9.61
C LEU A 6 3.38 15.53 8.40
N ILE A 7 3.71 16.17 7.27
CA ILE A 7 2.95 16.00 6.03
C ILE A 7 3.14 14.59 5.49
N GLN A 8 4.39 14.09 5.44
CA GLN A 8 4.73 12.76 4.95
C GLN A 8 4.01 11.66 5.74
N GLU A 9 4.00 11.76 7.08
CA GLU A 9 3.28 10.84 7.97
C GLU A 9 1.76 10.84 7.70
N SER A 10 1.20 11.98 7.30
CA SER A 10 -0.23 12.16 7.06
C SER A 10 -0.68 11.84 5.62
N LEU A 11 0.25 11.58 4.68
CA LEU A 11 -0.08 11.43 3.25
C LEU A 11 -1.01 10.26 2.96
N ILE A 12 -0.84 9.13 3.67
CA ILE A 12 -1.66 7.93 3.46
C ILE A 12 -3.12 8.21 3.85
N ASP A 13 -3.34 8.87 4.99
CA ASP A 13 -4.69 9.23 5.44
C ASP A 13 -5.31 10.34 4.59
N TYR A 14 -4.50 11.28 4.11
CA TYR A 14 -4.92 12.29 3.14
C TYR A 14 -5.41 11.66 1.83
N ILE A 15 -4.62 10.75 1.24
CA ILE A 15 -4.97 10.05 -0.02
C ILE A 15 -6.23 9.20 0.15
N ASN A 16 -6.37 8.53 1.30
CA ASN A 16 -7.53 7.71 1.61
C ASN A 16 -8.74 8.51 2.15
N ARG A 17 -8.66 9.85 2.19
CA ARG A 17 -9.74 10.75 2.65
C ARG A 17 -10.20 10.46 4.09
N ARG A 18 -9.26 10.12 4.98
CA ARG A 18 -9.52 9.79 6.40
C ARG A 18 -9.32 10.97 7.35
N LEU A 19 -8.78 12.08 6.86
CA LEU A 19 -8.51 13.28 7.65
C LEU A 19 -9.70 14.25 7.68
N LYS A 20 -9.73 15.12 8.68
CA LYS A 20 -10.70 16.22 8.77
C LYS A 20 -10.45 17.25 7.66
N GLN A 21 -11.46 18.08 7.37
CA GLN A 21 -11.39 19.06 6.29
C GLN A 21 -10.24 20.08 6.49
N SER A 22 -9.98 20.53 7.72
CA SER A 22 -8.90 21.45 8.04
C SER A 22 -7.52 20.84 7.75
N GLU A 23 -7.32 19.58 8.13
CA GLU A 23 -6.08 18.83 7.90
C GLU A 23 -5.86 18.60 6.40
N ASN A 24 -6.92 18.22 5.67
CA ASN A 24 -6.86 18.08 4.21
C ASN A 24 -6.46 19.39 3.52
N SER A 25 -6.99 20.53 3.99
CA SER A 25 -6.69 21.85 3.42
C SER A 25 -5.23 22.22 3.65
N ASN A 26 -4.72 22.02 4.87
CA ASN A 26 -3.32 22.30 5.21
C ASN A 26 -2.35 21.45 4.38
N ILE A 27 -2.64 20.16 4.21
CA ILE A 27 -1.82 19.27 3.38
C ILE A 27 -1.87 19.71 1.91
N ALA A 28 -3.06 20.06 1.40
CA ALA A 28 -3.19 20.53 0.01
C ALA A 28 -2.36 21.80 -0.27
N VAL A 29 -2.35 22.76 0.67
CA VAL A 29 -1.51 23.96 0.59
C VAL A 29 -0.03 23.57 0.57
N HIS A 30 0.43 22.74 1.51
CA HIS A 30 1.83 22.31 1.53
C HIS A 30 2.25 21.59 0.25
N LEU A 31 1.41 20.70 -0.28
CA LEU A 31 1.68 19.98 -1.54
C LEU A 31 1.72 20.91 -2.77
N SER A 32 1.11 22.09 -2.68
CA SER A 32 1.19 23.09 -3.74
C SER A 32 2.56 23.77 -3.81
N GLU A 33 3.23 23.91 -2.66
CA GLU A 33 4.49 24.65 -2.49
C GLU A 33 5.72 23.73 -2.40
N CYS A 34 5.57 22.51 -1.87
CA CYS A 34 6.67 21.60 -1.60
C CYS A 34 6.81 20.52 -2.67
N LYS A 35 7.82 20.65 -3.54
CA LYS A 35 8.11 19.67 -4.61
C LYS A 35 8.41 18.27 -4.06
N LYS A 36 9.10 18.16 -2.93
CA LYS A 36 9.48 16.87 -2.32
C LYS A 36 8.23 16.10 -1.90
N CYS A 37 7.39 16.67 -1.05
CA CYS A 37 6.16 16.04 -0.57
C CYS A 37 5.15 15.79 -1.71
N ARG A 38 5.11 16.68 -2.73
CA ARG A 38 4.30 16.47 -3.93
C ARG A 38 4.72 15.24 -4.73
N THR A 39 6.03 15.02 -4.86
CA THR A 39 6.59 13.86 -5.57
C THR A 39 6.22 12.55 -4.84
N GLU A 40 6.30 12.55 -3.52
CA GLU A 40 5.91 11.40 -2.70
C GLU A 40 4.41 11.12 -2.78
N ALA A 41 3.56 12.14 -2.65
CA ALA A 41 2.13 12.00 -2.82
C ALA A 41 1.77 11.42 -4.21
N ALA A 42 2.44 11.87 -5.27
CA ALA A 42 2.25 11.33 -6.62
C ALA A 42 2.64 9.84 -6.72
N PHE A 43 3.74 9.44 -6.07
CA PHE A 43 4.17 8.04 -6.01
C PHE A 43 3.14 7.16 -5.29
N LEU A 44 2.63 7.61 -4.14
CA LEU A 44 1.61 6.89 -3.37
C LEU A 44 0.30 6.76 -4.16
N ILE A 45 -0.14 7.82 -4.84
CA ILE A 45 -1.32 7.78 -5.73
C ILE A 45 -1.11 6.78 -6.88
N MET A 46 0.09 6.75 -7.48
CA MET A 46 0.41 5.77 -8.53
C MET A 46 0.30 4.33 -8.02
N ILE A 47 0.83 4.04 -6.82
CA ILE A 47 0.71 2.71 -6.20
C ILE A 47 -0.76 2.38 -5.96
N GLN A 48 -1.52 3.28 -5.34
CA GLN A 48 -2.93 3.08 -5.07
C GLN A 48 -3.68 2.69 -6.35
N ARG A 49 -3.49 3.45 -7.44
CA ARG A 49 -4.10 3.16 -8.74
C ARG A 49 -3.74 1.78 -9.28
N LYS A 50 -2.47 1.36 -9.16
CA LYS A 50 -2.01 0.04 -9.59
C LYS A 50 -2.62 -1.09 -8.75
N CYS A 51 -2.78 -0.88 -7.44
CA CYS A 51 -3.41 -1.84 -6.54
C CYS A 51 -4.95 -1.86 -6.66
N SER A 52 -5.56 -0.74 -7.09
CA SER A 52 -7.01 -0.63 -7.35
C SER A 52 -7.44 -1.25 -8.68
N VAL A 53 -6.51 -1.72 -9.51
CA VAL A 53 -6.86 -2.59 -10.64
C VAL A 53 -7.56 -3.80 -10.04
N LYS A 54 -8.87 -3.92 -10.30
CA LYS A 54 -9.63 -5.13 -9.98
C LYS A 54 -8.86 -6.28 -10.59
N THR A 55 -8.16 -7.04 -9.78
CA THR A 55 -7.70 -8.35 -10.20
C THR A 55 -8.98 -9.10 -10.47
N ASN A 56 -9.22 -9.44 -11.74
CA ASN A 56 -10.27 -10.41 -12.05
C ASN A 56 -10.05 -11.61 -11.14
N ASP A 57 -11.12 -12.11 -10.53
CA ASP A 57 -11.04 -13.27 -9.66
C ASP A 57 -10.23 -14.35 -10.39
N VAL A 58 -9.14 -14.76 -9.76
CA VAL A 58 -8.33 -15.86 -10.30
C VAL A 58 -9.27 -17.05 -10.41
N PRO A 59 -9.41 -17.70 -11.57
CA PRO A 59 -10.30 -18.85 -11.71
C PRO A 59 -10.06 -19.87 -10.60
N LEU A 60 -11.14 -20.40 -10.03
CA LEU A 60 -11.06 -21.25 -8.84
C LEU A 60 -10.16 -22.46 -9.06
N GLU A 61 -10.12 -23.01 -10.29
CA GLU A 61 -9.24 -24.13 -10.63
C GLU A 61 -7.75 -23.74 -10.55
N ILE A 62 -7.40 -22.49 -10.89
CA ILE A 62 -6.04 -21.98 -10.79
C ILE A 62 -5.67 -21.74 -9.32
N GLN A 63 -6.56 -21.16 -8.51
CA GLN A 63 -6.31 -20.99 -7.08
C GLN A 63 -6.05 -22.33 -6.38
N ASN A 64 -6.89 -23.32 -6.66
CA ASN A 64 -6.80 -24.65 -6.05
C ASN A 64 -5.56 -25.44 -6.51
N SER A 65 -5.03 -25.16 -7.71
CA SER A 65 -3.90 -25.91 -8.27
C SER A 65 -2.57 -25.16 -8.26
N ALA A 66 -2.53 -23.89 -7.85
CA ALA A 66 -1.35 -23.04 -7.90
C ALA A 66 -0.15 -23.65 -7.15
N PHE A 67 -0.36 -24.18 -5.95
CA PHE A 67 0.71 -24.72 -5.10
C PHE A 67 0.97 -26.21 -5.31
N THR A 68 0.06 -26.92 -5.98
CA THR A 68 0.20 -28.36 -6.29
C THR A 68 0.91 -28.59 -7.61
N LYS A 69 0.83 -27.65 -8.56
CA LYS A 69 1.46 -27.74 -9.89
C LYS A 69 2.83 -27.07 -9.97
N VAL A 70 3.30 -26.41 -8.91
CA VAL A 70 4.65 -25.86 -8.82
C VAL A 70 5.49 -26.83 -7.97
N PRO A 71 6.28 -27.72 -8.59
CA PRO A 71 7.15 -28.63 -7.85
C PRO A 71 8.27 -27.81 -7.21
N GLY A 72 8.20 -27.61 -5.89
CA GLY A 72 9.22 -26.87 -5.17
C GLY A 72 8.96 -26.80 -3.67
N ASN A 73 9.95 -27.18 -2.87
CA ASN A 73 10.01 -26.87 -1.44
C ASN A 73 9.80 -25.36 -1.21
N GLU A 74 9.37 -24.93 -0.02
CA GLU A 74 9.02 -23.53 0.27
C GLU A 74 10.09 -22.49 -0.14
N SER A 75 11.35 -22.91 -0.31
CA SER A 75 12.45 -22.13 -0.90
C SER A 75 12.34 -21.83 -2.40
N SER A 76 11.43 -22.46 -3.13
CA SER A 76 11.19 -22.22 -4.57
C SER A 76 10.28 -21.01 -4.79
N TYR A 77 9.42 -20.73 -3.81
CA TYR A 77 8.66 -19.48 -3.71
C TYR A 77 9.49 -18.34 -3.11
N ARG A 78 10.70 -18.63 -2.59
CA ARG A 78 11.65 -17.58 -2.22
C ARG A 78 12.12 -16.86 -3.47
N ARG A 79 11.52 -15.69 -3.64
CA ARG A 79 12.24 -14.43 -3.78
C ARG A 79 12.84 -14.17 -5.16
N LYS A 80 11.98 -13.68 -6.06
CA LYS A 80 12.43 -12.59 -6.91
C LYS A 80 12.65 -11.38 -6.00
N ASN A 81 13.87 -11.20 -5.49
CA ASN A 81 14.23 -10.18 -4.49
C ASN A 81 13.71 -8.77 -4.83
N TYR A 82 13.51 -8.47 -6.11
CA TYR A 82 12.91 -7.21 -6.55
C TYR A 82 11.44 -7.01 -6.15
N LEU A 83 10.76 -8.06 -5.68
CA LEU A 83 9.37 -8.03 -5.21
C LEU A 83 9.26 -8.03 -3.68
N ASP A 84 10.37 -8.15 -2.94
CA ASP A 84 10.35 -8.15 -1.47
C ASP A 84 9.64 -6.93 -0.89
N PRO A 85 9.91 -5.69 -1.35
CA PRO A 85 9.22 -4.52 -0.83
C PRO A 85 7.69 -4.61 -1.04
N VAL A 86 7.25 -5.26 -2.12
CA VAL A 86 5.83 -5.43 -2.44
C VAL A 86 5.20 -6.50 -1.55
N PHE A 87 5.87 -7.63 -1.35
CA PHE A 87 5.42 -8.68 -0.44
C PHE A 87 5.39 -8.20 1.02
N ASP A 88 6.40 -7.46 1.46
CA ASP A 88 6.47 -6.85 2.79
C ASP A 88 5.31 -5.85 2.99
N SER A 89 4.98 -5.07 1.95
CA SER A 89 3.83 -4.16 1.95
C SER A 89 2.51 -4.91 2.14
N PHE A 90 2.30 -6.01 1.40
CA PHE A 90 1.09 -6.83 1.52
C PHE A 90 1.00 -7.55 2.87
N GLN A 91 2.14 -8.00 3.40
CA GLN A 91 2.21 -8.65 4.70
C GLN A 91 1.88 -7.67 5.83
N LEU A 92 2.40 -6.45 5.77
CA LEU A 92 2.05 -5.35 6.70
C LEU A 92 0.55 -5.04 6.65
N ILE A 93 -0.02 -4.87 5.46
CA ILE A 93 -1.46 -4.61 5.28
C ILE A 93 -2.29 -5.76 5.88
N GLY A 94 -1.91 -7.02 5.63
CA GLY A 94 -2.58 -8.19 6.19
C GLY A 94 -2.51 -8.25 7.72
N GLN A 95 -1.37 -7.91 8.31
CA GLN A 95 -1.19 -7.84 9.76
C GLN A 95 -2.03 -6.73 10.40
N THR A 96 -2.06 -5.53 9.80
CA THR A 96 -2.87 -4.42 10.27
C THR A 96 -4.37 -4.75 10.23
N LEU A 97 -4.85 -5.36 9.13
CA LEU A 97 -6.25 -5.78 9.03
C LEU A 97 -6.63 -6.84 10.07
N ARG A 98 -5.71 -7.77 10.38
CA ARG A 98 -5.93 -8.80 11.40
C ARG A 98 -5.99 -8.21 12.80
N PHE A 99 -5.15 -7.23 13.12
CA PHE A 99 -5.18 -6.49 14.39
C PHE A 99 -6.49 -5.72 14.57
N VAL A 100 -6.93 -5.00 13.52
CA VAL A 100 -8.20 -4.26 13.55
C VAL A 100 -9.40 -5.18 13.78
N LYS A 101 -9.41 -6.39 13.19
CA LYS A 101 -10.47 -7.38 13.38
C LYS A 101 -10.50 -8.00 14.80
N GLN A 102 -9.44 -7.88 15.57
CA GLN A 102 -9.39 -8.39 16.96
C GLN A 102 -9.81 -7.36 18.01
N ILE A 103 -9.97 -6.09 17.60
CA ILE A 103 -10.29 -4.96 18.48
C ILE A 103 -11.76 -4.52 18.34
N ILE A 104 -12.44 -4.98 17.30
CA ILE A 104 -13.88 -4.82 17.05
C ILE A 104 -14.57 -6.15 17.38
#